data_AF-A0A7V8XFS1-F1
#
_entry.id   AF-A0A7V8XFS1-F1
#
_cell.length_a   1.000
_cell.length_b   1.000
_cell.length_c   1.000
_cell.angle_alpha   90.00
_cell.angle_beta   90.00
_cell.angle_gamma   90.00
#
_symmetry.space_group_name_H-M   'P 1'
#
loop_
_entity.id
_entity.type
_entity.pdbx_description
1 polymer ?
#
loop_
_entity_poly.entity_id
_entity_poly.type
_entity_poly.pdbx_seq_one_letter_code
_entity_poly.pdbx_strand_id
1 'polypeptide(L)'
;MSITGAEELREEVRRRYAESARAVSQGSSGSCGGGSCCDGESDTARFGEALYDAEQRDELPKAAALASLGCGNPLVVADLNEGETVLDLGSGGGIDVILSAKRVGD
;
A
#
# COMPACT_ATOMS: atom_id res chain seq x y z
N MET A 1 29.48 5.40 9.65
CA MET A 1 28.22 5.73 8.94
C MET A 1 27.24 6.19 10.00
N SER A 2 26.98 7.50 10.11
CA SER A 2 26.27 8.05 11.27
C SER A 2 24.83 7.54 11.32
N ILE A 3 24.41 7.04 12.48
CA ILE A 3 23.05 6.58 12.77
C ILE A 3 22.03 7.73 12.53
N THR A 4 22.46 8.99 12.64
CA THR A 4 21.64 10.19 12.41
C THR A 4 21.02 10.22 11.00
N GLY A 5 21.78 9.90 9.94
CA GLY A 5 21.26 9.96 8.58
C GLY A 5 20.25 8.86 8.25
N ALA A 6 20.36 7.69 8.90
CA ALA A 6 19.41 6.60 8.73
C ALA A 6 18.06 6.91 9.40
N GLU A 7 18.09 7.49 10.60
CA GLU A 7 16.89 7.91 11.31
C GLU A 7 16.19 9.10 10.62
N GLU A 8 16.95 10.07 10.11
CA GLU A 8 16.41 11.17 9.30
C GLU A 8 15.72 10.66 8.03
N LEU A 9 16.33 9.71 7.31
CA LEU A 9 15.73 9.10 6.13
C LEU A 9 14.45 8.32 6.49
N ARG A 10 14.47 7.56 7.59
CA ARG A 10 13.29 6.83 8.07
C ARG A 10 12.15 7.77 8.43
N GLU A 11 12.45 8.89 9.08
CA GLU A 11 11.45 9.90 9.42
C GLU A 11 10.87 10.54 8.15
N GLU A 12 11.70 10.83 7.16
CA GLU A 12 11.24 11.39 5.89
C GLU A 12 10.34 10.40 5.12
N VAL A 13 10.68 9.11 5.11
CA VAL A 13 9.81 8.06 4.54
C VAL A 13 8.50 7.98 5.33
N ARG A 14 8.55 7.93 6.66
CA ARG A 14 7.37 7.90 7.54
C ARG A 14 6.45 9.10 7.27
N ARG A 15 7.02 10.30 7.16
CA ARG A 15 6.30 11.55 6.87
C ARG A 15 5.53 11.46 5.56
N ARG A 16 6.16 10.98 4.47
CA ARG A 16 5.52 10.86 3.15
C ARG A 16 4.36 9.86 3.13
N TYR A 17 4.53 8.69 3.74
CA TYR A 17 3.44 7.71 3.86
C TYR A 17 2.29 8.27 4.72
N ALA A 18 2.59 8.98 5.80
CA ALA A 18 1.59 9.61 6.65
C ALA A 18 0.80 10.72 5.93
N GLU A 19 1.47 11.55 5.12
CA GLU A 19 0.82 12.58 4.31
C GLU A 19 -0.15 11.98 3.30
N SER A 20 0.28 10.93 2.61
CA SER A 20 -0.55 10.24 1.63
C SER A 20 -1.78 9.60 2.26
N ALA A 21 -1.62 8.95 3.42
CA ALA A 21 -2.75 8.37 4.16
C ALA A 21 -3.74 9.45 4.64
N ARG A 22 -3.25 10.60 5.11
CA ARG A 22 -4.11 11.73 5.53
C ARG A 22 -4.85 12.37 4.37
N ALA A 23 -4.24 12.46 3.19
CA ALA A 23 -4.88 13.01 2.00
C ALA A 23 -6.16 12.24 1.63
N VAL A 24 -6.13 10.90 1.75
CA VAL A 24 -7.31 10.03 1.52
C VAL A 24 -8.42 10.31 2.52
N SER A 25 -8.08 10.49 3.80
CA SER A 25 -9.06 10.89 4.82
C SER A 25 -9.69 12.26 4.56
N GLN A 26 -9.01 13.11 3.77
CA GLN A 26 -9.50 14.44 3.37
C GLN A 26 -10.16 14.44 1.97
N GLY A 27 -10.36 13.26 1.37
CA GLY A 27 -11.06 13.11 0.08
C GLY A 27 -10.18 13.29 -1.16
N SER A 28 -8.85 13.31 -1.02
CA SER A 28 -7.90 13.31 -2.15
C SER A 28 -7.25 11.94 -2.32
N SER A 29 -6.88 11.54 -3.54
CA SER A 29 -6.14 10.29 -3.74
C SER A 29 -4.73 10.38 -3.12
N GLY A 30 -4.28 9.32 -2.44
CA GLY A 30 -2.91 9.24 -1.94
C GLY A 30 -1.95 9.23 -3.11
N SER A 31 -1.21 10.32 -3.33
CA SER A 31 -0.14 10.37 -4.33
C SER A 31 1.17 10.10 -3.64
N CYS A 32 1.93 9.10 -4.11
CA CYS A 32 3.38 9.09 -3.87
C CYS A 32 3.94 10.40 -4.45
N GLY A 33 4.19 11.38 -3.59
CA GLY A 33 4.59 12.72 -3.99
C GLY A 33 5.79 12.71 -4.94
N GLY A 34 5.81 13.63 -5.90
CA GLY A 34 6.82 13.77 -6.96
C GLY A 34 8.24 14.11 -6.47
N GLY A 35 8.85 13.17 -5.74
CA GLY A 35 10.29 13.11 -5.50
C GLY A 35 10.91 11.97 -6.30
N SER A 36 12.20 12.12 -6.61
CA SER A 36 13.12 11.28 -7.42
C SER A 36 13.04 9.74 -7.30
N CYS A 37 12.21 9.18 -6.42
CA CYS A 37 11.82 7.76 -6.53
C CYS A 37 10.99 7.48 -7.80
N CYS A 38 10.33 8.51 -8.35
CA CYS A 38 9.41 8.39 -9.50
C CYS A 38 9.63 9.53 -10.52
N ASP A 39 10.84 9.67 -11.07
CA ASP A 39 11.07 10.51 -12.24
C ASP A 39 10.55 9.77 -13.50
N GLY A 40 9.31 10.04 -13.87
CA GLY A 40 8.71 9.56 -15.11
C GLY A 40 7.23 9.91 -15.23
N GLU A 41 6.91 10.88 -16.09
CA GLU A 41 5.55 11.07 -16.60
C GLU A 41 5.01 9.72 -17.15
N SER A 42 3.86 9.26 -16.64
CA SER A 42 3.05 8.08 -17.06
C SER A 42 2.99 6.83 -16.16
N ASP A 43 3.49 6.85 -14.92
CA ASP A 43 3.61 5.61 -14.13
C ASP A 43 2.60 5.42 -12.97
N THR A 44 1.44 6.10 -13.03
CA THR A 44 0.33 5.84 -12.07
C THR A 44 -0.19 4.40 -12.11
N ALA A 45 0.20 3.63 -13.14
CA ALA A 45 -0.13 2.21 -13.29
C ALA A 45 0.81 1.25 -12.54
N ARG A 46 1.91 1.72 -11.92
CA ARG A 46 2.90 0.82 -11.26
C ARG A 46 2.72 0.64 -9.75
N PHE A 47 1.84 1.40 -9.11
CA PHE A 47 1.69 1.36 -7.65
C PHE A 47 0.22 1.40 -7.22
N GLY A 48 -0.05 0.88 -6.03
CA GLY A 48 -1.35 0.93 -5.37
C GLY A 48 -2.38 -0.02 -5.98
N GLU A 49 -3.65 0.41 -5.98
CA GLU A 49 -4.79 -0.42 -6.38
C GLU A 49 -4.70 -0.98 -7.81
N ALA A 50 -3.96 -0.32 -8.70
CA ALA A 50 -3.80 -0.75 -10.11
C ALA A 50 -3.14 -2.13 -10.26
N LEU A 51 -2.53 -2.67 -9.20
CA LEU A 51 -1.90 -3.98 -9.15
C LEU A 51 -2.88 -5.13 -8.86
N TYR A 52 -4.15 -4.81 -8.62
CA TYR A 52 -5.23 -5.73 -8.29
C TYR A 52 -6.30 -5.70 -9.39
N ASP A 53 -6.92 -6.83 -9.66
CA ASP A 53 -7.98 -6.91 -10.67
C ASP A 53 -9.25 -6.16 -10.22
N ALA A 54 -10.27 -6.11 -11.08
CA ALA A 54 -11.48 -5.35 -10.78
C ALA A 54 -12.26 -6.02 -9.63
N GLU A 55 -12.31 -7.34 -9.62
CA GLU A 55 -13.00 -8.16 -8.64
C GLU A 55 -12.42 -7.94 -7.23
N GLN A 56 -11.09 -8.01 -7.10
CA GLN A 56 -10.37 -7.73 -5.87
C GLN A 56 -10.59 -6.29 -5.40
N ARG A 57 -10.63 -5.31 -6.32
CA ARG A 57 -10.85 -3.90 -5.97
C ARG A 57 -12.26 -3.62 -5.49
N ASP A 58 -13.26 -4.29 -6.07
CA ASP A 58 -14.66 -4.12 -5.68
C ASP A 58 -14.94 -4.69 -4.28
N GLU A 59 -14.11 -5.60 -3.80
CA GLU A 59 -14.18 -6.16 -2.45
C GLU A 59 -13.58 -5.27 -1.35
N LEU A 60 -12.91 -4.17 -1.73
CA LEU A 60 -12.14 -3.32 -0.82
C LEU A 60 -12.91 -2.05 -0.39
N PRO A 61 -12.73 -1.58 0.85
CA PRO A 61 -13.07 -0.21 1.20
C PRO A 61 -12.32 0.77 0.31
N LYS A 62 -13.03 1.72 -0.32
CA LYS A 62 -12.41 2.74 -1.21
C LYS A 62 -11.22 3.46 -0.57
N ALA A 63 -11.30 3.75 0.73
CA ALA A 63 -10.20 4.39 1.45
C ALA A 63 -8.95 3.51 1.54
N ALA A 64 -9.11 2.19 1.68
CA ALA A 64 -7.98 1.24 1.70
C ALA A 64 -7.29 1.19 0.34
N ALA A 65 -8.08 1.20 -0.74
CA ALA A 65 -7.58 1.19 -2.11
C ALA A 65 -6.80 2.48 -2.43
N LEU A 66 -7.39 3.65 -2.12
CA LEU A 66 -6.80 4.97 -2.37
C LEU A 66 -5.56 5.29 -1.50
N ALA A 67 -5.45 4.70 -0.31
CA ALA A 67 -4.33 4.93 0.61
C ALA A 67 -3.17 3.97 0.40
N SER A 68 -3.32 2.99 -0.49
CA SER A 68 -2.29 1.99 -0.74
C SER A 68 -1.30 2.45 -1.81
N LEU A 69 -0.02 2.35 -1.45
CA LEU A 69 1.11 2.80 -2.26
C LEU A 69 2.10 1.66 -2.52
N GLY A 70 1.63 0.42 -2.46
CA GLY A 70 2.43 -0.79 -2.70
C GLY A 70 2.90 -0.88 -4.15
N CYS A 71 3.97 -1.61 -4.40
CA CYS A 71 4.54 -1.82 -5.73
C CYS A 71 4.37 -3.25 -6.28
N GLY A 72 3.69 -4.12 -5.52
CA GLY A 72 3.40 -5.49 -5.90
C GLY A 72 2.07 -5.98 -5.36
N ASN A 73 1.68 -7.17 -5.80
CA ASN A 73 0.52 -7.91 -5.33
C ASN A 73 1.01 -9.28 -4.78
N PRO A 74 1.32 -9.40 -3.48
CA PRO A 74 1.82 -10.63 -2.87
C PRO A 74 0.83 -11.79 -2.95
N LEU A 75 -0.46 -11.49 -3.15
CA LEU A 75 -1.53 -12.48 -3.25
C LEU A 75 -1.51 -13.29 -4.55
N VAL A 76 -0.73 -12.88 -5.56
CA VAL A 76 -0.54 -13.64 -6.80
C VAL A 76 0.35 -14.87 -6.57
N VAL A 77 1.22 -14.84 -5.55
CA VAL A 77 2.19 -15.90 -5.27
C VAL A 77 1.99 -16.56 -3.92
N ALA A 78 1.21 -15.95 -3.02
CA ALA A 78 0.88 -16.53 -1.73
C ALA A 78 -0.25 -17.56 -1.85
N ASP A 79 0.06 -18.82 -1.51
CA ASP A 79 -0.90 -19.91 -1.39
C ASP A 79 -1.53 -19.89 0.01
N LEU A 80 -2.54 -19.04 0.17
CA LEU A 80 -3.24 -18.83 1.44
C LEU A 80 -4.38 -19.82 1.60
N ASN A 81 -4.45 -20.49 2.75
CA ASN A 81 -5.47 -21.49 3.09
C ASN A 81 -6.37 -21.04 4.24
N GLU A 82 -7.58 -21.58 4.28
CA GLU A 82 -8.53 -21.32 5.37
C GLU A 82 -7.96 -21.75 6.73
N GLY A 83 -8.14 -20.89 7.74
CA GLY A 83 -7.63 -21.06 9.10
C GLY A 83 -6.18 -20.62 9.32
N GLU A 84 -5.49 -20.11 8.30
CA GLU A 84 -4.12 -19.59 8.45
C GLU A 84 -4.06 -18.21 9.11
N THR A 85 -2.98 -17.97 9.86
CA THR A 85 -2.67 -16.64 10.41
C THR A 85 -1.73 -15.90 9.47
N VAL A 86 -2.12 -14.69 9.04
CA VAL A 86 -1.33 -13.85 8.13
C VAL A 86 -0.80 -12.61 8.85
N LEU A 87 0.47 -12.26 8.60
CA LEU A 87 1.11 -11.02 9.06
C LEU A 87 1.56 -10.20 7.84
N ASP A 88 1.01 -9.01 7.69
CA ASP A 88 1.41 -8.06 6.67
C ASP A 88 2.34 -6.97 7.25
N LEU A 89 3.57 -6.93 6.76
CA LEU A 89 4.59 -5.97 7.20
C LEU A 89 4.62 -4.76 6.27
N GLY A 90 3.98 -3.67 6.72
CA GLY A 90 3.86 -2.45 5.93
C GLY A 90 2.52 -2.37 5.19
N SER A 91 1.44 -2.80 5.84
CA SER A 91 0.11 -2.94 5.24
C SER A 91 -0.48 -1.68 4.61
N GLY A 92 0.01 -0.49 4.98
CA GLY A 92 -0.42 0.78 4.36
C GLY A 92 -1.93 1.00 4.48
N GLY A 93 -2.61 1.15 3.34
CA GLY A 93 -4.07 1.25 3.28
C GLY A 93 -4.80 -0.05 3.61
N GLY A 94 -4.11 -1.19 3.64
CA GLY A 94 -4.62 -2.48 4.08
C GLY A 94 -5.18 -3.37 2.97
N ILE A 95 -4.88 -3.12 1.69
CA ILE A 95 -5.36 -3.97 0.59
C ILE A 95 -4.98 -5.44 0.82
N ASP A 96 -3.70 -5.70 1.06
CA ASP A 96 -3.17 -7.05 1.24
C ASP A 96 -3.78 -7.75 2.46
N VAL A 97 -3.87 -7.05 3.59
CA VAL A 97 -4.53 -7.56 4.81
C VAL A 97 -5.97 -7.96 4.55
N ILE A 98 -6.76 -7.07 3.94
CA ILE A 98 -8.20 -7.28 3.77
C ILE A 98 -8.46 -8.45 2.81
N LEU A 99 -7.74 -8.49 1.69
CA LEU A 99 -7.87 -9.59 0.74
C LEU A 99 -7.30 -10.91 1.29
N SER A 100 -6.27 -10.87 2.14
CA SER A 100 -5.78 -12.05 2.84
C SER A 100 -6.82 -12.59 3.82
N ALA A 101 -7.43 -11.73 4.64
CA ALA A 101 -8.47 -12.11 5.61
C ALA A 101 -9.63 -12.86 4.92
N LYS A 102 -10.08 -12.35 3.77
CA LYS A 102 -11.11 -13.00 2.95
C LYS A 102 -10.73 -14.39 2.44
N ARG A 103 -9.44 -14.67 2.23
CA ARG A 103 -8.95 -15.98 1.78
C ARG A 103 -8.78 -16.98 2.92
N VAL A 104 -8.28 -16.52 4.07
CA VAL A 104 -8.01 -17.39 5.22
C VAL A 104 -9.23 -17.59 6.14
N GLY A 105 -10.32 -16.87 5.90
CA GLY A 105 -11.56 -16.97 6.69
C GLY A 105 -11.59 -15.97 7.86
N ASP A 106 -12.81 -15.53 8.22
CA ASP A 106 -13.11 -14.62 9.34
C ASP A 106 -13.27 -15.36 10.68
#